data_AF-E2B2N2-F1
#
_entry.id   AF-E2B2N2-F1
#
_cell.length_a   1.000
_cell.length_b   1.000
_cell.length_c   1.000
_cell.angle_alpha   90.00
_cell.angle_beta   90.00
_cell.angle_gamma   90.00
#
_symmetry.space_group_name_H-M   'P 1'
#
loop_
_entity.id
_entity.type
_entity.pdbx_description
1 polymer ?
#
loop_
_entity_poly.entity_id
_entity_poly.type
_entity_poly.pdbx_seq_one_letter_code
_entity_poly.pdbx_strand_id
1 'polypeptide(L)'
;MYIVCTICRDNFIQSDDIAVTRCGHVFHVNCLSRWLTRSNSCPECREKTSQEKTQRLYVTFASNEASNTDNLSTQERIDSLKFQVLLNEKNIKYYTSKNETLEKQNAGLRQEVRKVESEISKKNSTIYLLKEQMKDLKEKYTEYETLKHKLSQKEKEIENLQQYVCLH
;
A
#
# COMPACT_ATOMS: atom_id res chain seq x y z
N MET A 1 -36.04 -1.12 -11.69
CA MET A 1 -35.30 0.12 -11.39
C MET A 1 -33.95 -0.30 -10.81
N TYR A 2 -32.83 0.23 -11.31
CA TYR A 2 -31.49 -0.06 -10.80
C TYR A 2 -30.97 1.15 -10.01
N ILE A 3 -30.31 0.91 -8.88
CA ILE A 3 -29.68 1.97 -8.08
C ILE A 3 -28.22 2.09 -8.56
N VAL A 4 -27.79 3.32 -8.87
CA VAL A 4 -26.44 3.63 -9.37
C VAL A 4 -25.73 4.60 -8.43
N CYS A 5 -24.41 4.47 -8.32
CA CYS A 5 -23.58 5.46 -7.65
C CYS A 5 -23.26 6.59 -8.63
N THR A 6 -23.72 7.82 -8.38
CA THR A 6 -23.59 8.91 -9.37
C THR A 6 -22.17 9.49 -9.49
N ILE A 7 -21.27 9.11 -8.57
CA ILE A 7 -19.85 9.47 -8.63
C ILE A 7 -19.11 8.63 -9.70
N CYS A 8 -19.26 7.29 -9.68
CA CYS A 8 -18.59 6.40 -10.65
C CYS A 8 -19.50 6.00 -11.82
N ARG A 9 -20.81 6.21 -11.70
CA ARG A 9 -21.86 5.82 -12.66
C ARG A 9 -22.03 4.31 -12.82
N ASP A 10 -21.59 3.53 -11.85
CA ASP A 10 -21.75 2.08 -11.81
C ASP A 10 -22.96 1.65 -10.95
N ASN A 11 -23.52 0.48 -11.27
CA ASN A 11 -24.56 -0.17 -10.47
C ASN A 11 -24.00 -0.70 -9.15
N PHE A 12 -24.82 -0.69 -8.10
CA PHE A 12 -24.48 -1.41 -6.87
C PHE A 12 -24.64 -2.93 -7.05
N ILE A 13 -23.62 -3.69 -6.64
CA ILE A 13 -23.65 -5.15 -6.59
C ILE A 13 -23.68 -5.66 -5.14
N GLN A 14 -24.01 -6.93 -4.94
CA GLN A 14 -24.19 -7.52 -3.60
C GLN A 14 -22.95 -7.41 -2.70
N SER A 15 -21.75 -7.40 -3.29
CA SER A 15 -20.48 -7.29 -2.58
C SER A 15 -20.02 -5.86 -2.34
N ASP A 16 -20.80 -4.85 -2.75
CA ASP A 16 -20.39 -3.46 -2.62
C ASP A 16 -20.59 -2.92 -1.21
N ASP A 17 -19.59 -2.18 -0.76
CA ASP A 17 -19.69 -1.37 0.43
C ASP A 17 -20.44 -0.07 0.14
N ILE A 18 -21.63 0.07 0.73
CA ILE A 18 -22.53 1.20 0.48
C ILE A 18 -22.54 2.16 1.67
N ALA A 19 -22.48 3.46 1.39
CA ALA A 19 -22.64 4.53 2.37
C ALA A 19 -23.80 5.44 2.00
N VAL A 20 -24.51 5.92 3.02
CA VAL A 20 -25.54 6.93 2.91
C VAL A 20 -25.12 8.20 3.65
N THR A 21 -25.41 9.33 3.04
CA THR A 21 -25.25 10.66 3.64
C THR A 21 -26.47 11.02 4.48
N ARG A 22 -26.38 11.98 5.42
CA ARG A 22 -27.55 12.38 6.24
C ARG A 22 -28.75 12.90 5.42
N CYS A 23 -28.50 13.39 4.21
CA CYS A 23 -29.56 13.81 3.28
C CYS A 23 -30.23 12.64 2.54
N GLY A 24 -29.81 11.39 2.76
CA GLY A 24 -30.43 10.19 2.19
C GLY A 24 -29.83 9.69 0.87
N HIS A 25 -28.92 10.43 0.23
CA HIS A 25 -28.26 9.98 -1.00
C HIS A 25 -27.21 8.89 -0.73
N VAL A 26 -27.15 7.92 -1.64
CA VAL A 26 -26.41 6.66 -1.50
C VAL A 26 -25.27 6.58 -2.51
N PHE A 27 -24.09 6.14 -2.06
CA PHE A 27 -22.85 6.06 -2.85
C PHE A 27 -22.02 4.84 -2.41
N HIS A 28 -21.07 4.39 -3.23
CA HIS A 28 -20.04 3.47 -2.74
C HIS A 28 -19.19 4.14 -1.66
N VAL A 29 -18.82 3.41 -0.61
CA VAL A 29 -18.00 3.93 0.50
C VAL A 29 -16.72 4.58 -0.02
N ASN A 30 -16.03 3.93 -0.96
CA ASN A 30 -14.79 4.45 -1.53
C ASN A 30 -15.03 5.72 -2.38
N CYS A 31 -16.10 5.75 -3.16
CA CYS A 31 -16.45 6.92 -3.97
C CYS A 31 -16.77 8.14 -3.09
N LEU A 32 -17.63 7.95 -2.08
CA LEU A 32 -17.99 9.01 -1.15
C LEU A 32 -16.79 9.48 -0.32
N SER A 33 -15.96 8.54 0.17
CA SER A 33 -14.76 8.88 0.93
C SER A 33 -13.80 9.77 0.11
N ARG A 34 -13.53 9.41 -1.15
CA ARG A 34 -12.70 10.22 -2.06
C ARG A 34 -13.31 11.58 -2.40
N TRP A 35 -14.62 11.69 -2.45
CA TRP A 35 -15.29 12.97 -2.65
C TRP A 35 -15.13 13.87 -1.42
N LEU A 36 -15.33 13.30 -0.23
CA LEU A 36 -15.28 14.04 1.04
C LEU A 36 -13.88 14.52 1.43
N THR A 37 -12.82 13.96 0.86
CA THR A 37 -11.46 14.54 1.02
C THR A 37 -11.30 15.87 0.27
N ARG A 38 -12.14 16.14 -0.74
CA ARG A 38 -12.08 17.35 -1.57
C ARG A 38 -13.22 18.33 -1.28
N SER A 39 -14.40 17.84 -0.88
CA SER A 39 -15.57 18.67 -0.61
C SER A 39 -16.38 18.15 0.57
N ASN A 40 -16.77 19.03 1.49
CA ASN A 40 -17.63 18.69 2.64
C ASN A 40 -19.13 18.79 2.31
N SER A 41 -19.53 18.27 1.15
CA SER A 41 -20.92 18.36 0.66
C SER A 41 -21.35 17.08 -0.04
N CYS A 42 -22.64 16.77 0.00
CA CYS A 42 -23.22 15.69 -0.79
C CYS A 42 -23.04 15.95 -2.30
N PRO A 43 -22.58 14.97 -3.10
CA PRO A 43 -22.43 15.11 -4.55
C PRO A 43 -23.72 15.47 -5.31
N GLU A 44 -24.87 15.00 -4.80
CA GLU A 44 -26.18 15.19 -5.43
C GLU A 44 -26.82 16.53 -5.04
N CYS A 45 -27.12 16.71 -3.75
CA CYS A 45 -27.90 17.85 -3.28
C CYS A 45 -27.06 18.97 -2.65
N ARG A 46 -25.73 18.80 -2.55
CA ARG A 46 -24.79 19.76 -1.95
C ARG A 46 -25.00 20.07 -0.45
N GLU A 47 -25.85 19.31 0.23
CA GLU A 47 -26.03 19.39 1.68
C GLU A 47 -24.72 19.12 2.42
N LYS A 48 -24.42 19.89 3.48
CA LYS A 48 -23.14 19.79 4.19
C LYS A 48 -22.98 18.40 4.83
N THR A 49 -21.94 17.68 4.45
CA THR A 49 -21.67 16.31 4.90
C THR A 49 -20.16 16.14 5.15
N SER A 50 -19.79 15.41 6.21
CA SER A 50 -18.42 15.02 6.53
C SER A 50 -18.33 13.51 6.68
N GLN A 51 -17.12 12.93 6.69
CA GLN A 51 -16.93 11.48 6.83
C GLN A 51 -17.61 10.90 8.08
N GLU A 52 -17.54 11.63 9.21
CA GLU A 52 -18.19 11.25 10.47
C GLU A 52 -19.74 11.26 10.41
N LYS A 53 -20.30 11.97 9.42
CA LYS A 53 -21.75 12.09 9.21
C LYS A 53 -22.24 11.13 8.11
N THR A 54 -21.44 10.12 7.74
CA THR A 54 -21.87 9.06 6.81
C THR A 54 -22.15 7.78 7.57
N GLN A 55 -23.19 7.07 7.16
CA GLN A 55 -23.55 5.78 7.73
C GLN A 55 -23.30 4.69 6.69
N ARG A 56 -22.56 3.64 7.09
CA ARG A 56 -22.44 2.44 6.26
C ARG A 56 -23.75 1.66 6.31
N LEU A 57 -24.25 1.29 5.14
CA LEU A 57 -25.46 0.48 4.99
C LEU A 57 -25.07 -0.95 4.65
N TYR A 58 -25.60 -1.90 5.42
CA TYR A 58 -25.51 -3.32 5.13
C TYR A 58 -26.87 -3.77 4.61
N VAL A 59 -26.98 -3.86 3.28
CA VAL A 59 -28.24 -4.24 2.64
C VAL A 59 -28.30 -5.75 2.55
N THR A 60 -29.29 -6.35 3.19
CA THR A 60 -29.62 -7.76 2.96
C THR A 60 -30.38 -7.84 1.64
N PHE A 61 -29.68 -8.26 0.59
CA PHE A 61 -30.33 -8.58 -0.67
C PHE A 61 -31.16 -9.84 -0.43
N ALA A 62 -32.49 -9.72 -0.52
CA ALA A 62 -33.32 -10.91 -0.63
C ALA A 62 -32.85 -11.64 -1.89
N SER A 63 -32.30 -12.84 -1.73
CA SER A 63 -32.06 -13.74 -2.84
C SER A 63 -33.40 -13.91 -3.52
N ASN A 64 -33.60 -13.28 -4.68
CA ASN A 64 -34.76 -13.56 -5.49
C ASN A 64 -34.53 -14.91 -6.18
N GLU A 65 -34.27 -15.96 -5.40
CA GLU A 65 -34.36 -17.36 -5.84
C GLU A 65 -35.83 -17.79 -5.97
N ALA A 66 -36.78 -16.89 -5.70
CA ALA A 66 -38.19 -17.08 -5.97
C ALA A 66 -38.81 -15.82 -6.60
N SER A 67 -38.31 -15.37 -7.76
CA SER A 67 -39.26 -14.82 -8.72
C SER A 67 -40.22 -15.97 -9.06
N ASN A 68 -41.48 -15.86 -8.64
CA ASN A 68 -42.60 -16.69 -9.07
C ASN A 68 -42.57 -16.84 -10.60
N THR A 69 -41.81 -17.81 -11.11
CA THR A 69 -41.83 -18.16 -12.53
C THR A 69 -43.01 -19.07 -12.82
N ASP A 70 -43.63 -19.68 -11.80
CA ASP A 70 -44.71 -20.67 -11.88
C ASP A 70 -46.00 -20.21 -12.55
N ASN A 71 -46.10 -18.92 -12.94
CA ASN A 71 -47.21 -18.38 -13.73
C ASN A 71 -46.81 -17.67 -15.04
N LEU A 72 -45.54 -17.70 -15.45
CA LEU A 72 -45.11 -17.17 -16.75
C LEU A 72 -45.17 -18.25 -17.82
N SER A 73 -45.57 -17.90 -19.04
CA SER A 73 -45.45 -18.81 -20.16
C SER A 73 -44.00 -19.23 -20.34
N THR A 74 -43.76 -20.44 -20.85
CA THR A 74 -42.42 -20.98 -21.09
C THR A 74 -41.56 -20.04 -21.94
N GLN A 75 -42.18 -19.28 -22.85
CA GLN A 75 -41.48 -18.32 -23.71
C GLN A 75 -40.94 -17.10 -22.93
N GLU A 76 -41.72 -16.55 -22.01
CA GLU A 76 -41.31 -15.39 -21.21
C GLU A 76 -40.18 -15.75 -20.23
N ARG A 77 -40.19 -16.98 -19.71
CA ARG A 77 -39.07 -17.53 -18.91
C ARG A 77 -37.80 -17.64 -19.75
N ILE A 78 -37.92 -18.15 -20.98
CA ILE A 78 -36.79 -18.28 -21.91
C ILE A 78 -36.18 -16.90 -22.18
N ASP A 79 -37.00 -15.89 -22.46
CA ASP A 79 -36.49 -14.55 -22.81
C ASP A 79 -35.88 -13.82 -21.61
N SER A 80 -36.42 -14.02 -20.39
CA SER A 80 -35.80 -13.54 -19.15
C SER A 80 -34.44 -14.19 -18.90
N LEU A 81 -34.32 -15.52 -19.06
CA LEU A 81 -33.07 -16.22 -18.87
C LEU A 81 -32.03 -15.82 -19.93
N LYS A 82 -32.42 -15.65 -21.19
CA LYS A 82 -31.53 -15.12 -22.24
C LYS A 82 -30.96 -13.76 -21.86
N PHE A 83 -31.80 -12.87 -21.32
CA PHE A 83 -31.34 -11.55 -20.89
C PHE A 83 -30.35 -11.63 -19.72
N GLN A 84 -30.59 -12.50 -18.73
CA GLN A 84 -29.63 -12.73 -17.65
C GLN A 84 -28.31 -13.30 -18.15
N VAL A 85 -28.35 -14.26 -19.08
CA VAL A 85 -27.15 -14.82 -19.72
C VAL A 85 -26.35 -13.71 -20.41
N LEU A 86 -27.01 -12.84 -21.19
CA LEU A 86 -26.34 -11.73 -21.87
C LEU A 86 -25.70 -10.74 -20.90
N LEU A 87 -26.36 -10.45 -19.76
CA LEU A 87 -25.78 -9.59 -18.74
C LEU A 87 -24.56 -10.24 -18.08
N ASN A 88 -24.66 -11.53 -17.78
CA ASN A 88 -23.55 -12.31 -17.21
C ASN A 88 -22.37 -12.42 -18.17
N GLU A 89 -22.61 -12.59 -19.47
CA GLU A 89 -21.55 -12.57 -20.50
C GLU A 89 -20.80 -11.24 -20.53
N LYS A 90 -21.53 -10.11 -20.43
CA LYS A 90 -20.90 -8.78 -20.32
C LYS A 90 -20.06 -8.65 -19.04
N ASN A 91 -20.59 -9.11 -17.92
CA ASN A 91 -19.87 -9.10 -16.64
C ASN A 91 -18.61 -9.95 -16.71
N ILE A 92 -18.70 -11.18 -17.24
CA ILE A 92 -17.56 -12.07 -17.46
C ILE A 92 -16.51 -11.37 -18.29
N LYS A 93 -16.88 -10.78 -19.44
CA LYS A 93 -15.95 -10.05 -20.29
C LYS A 93 -15.25 -8.90 -19.55
N TYR A 94 -16.01 -8.11 -18.79
CA TYR A 94 -15.46 -7.02 -17.99
C TYR A 94 -14.45 -7.53 -16.95
N TYR A 95 -14.83 -8.56 -16.18
CA TYR A 95 -13.96 -9.12 -15.14
C TYR A 95 -12.72 -9.81 -15.71
N THR A 96 -12.82 -10.46 -16.88
CA THR A 96 -11.67 -11.04 -17.57
C THR A 96 -10.67 -9.96 -17.98
N SER A 97 -11.10 -8.88 -18.63
CA SER A 97 -10.20 -7.77 -19.01
C SER A 97 -9.60 -7.05 -17.80
N LYS A 98 -10.37 -6.93 -16.70
CA LYS A 98 -9.87 -6.38 -15.45
C LYS A 98 -8.81 -7.27 -14.81
N ASN A 99 -9.01 -8.59 -14.81
CA ASN A 99 -8.03 -9.55 -14.31
C ASN A 99 -6.73 -9.51 -15.11
N GLU A 100 -6.79 -9.50 -16.45
CA GLU A 100 -5.60 -9.38 -17.30
C GLU A 100 -4.79 -8.10 -16.97
N THR A 101 -5.48 -6.99 -16.69
CA THR A 101 -4.84 -5.73 -16.31
C THR A 101 -4.15 -5.85 -14.95
N LEU A 102 -4.83 -6.44 -13.97
CA LEU A 102 -4.28 -6.67 -12.63
C LEU A 102 -3.09 -7.64 -12.66
N GLU A 103 -3.13 -8.67 -13.49
CA GLU A 103 -2.03 -9.62 -13.67
C GLU A 103 -0.79 -8.93 -14.22
N LYS A 104 -0.94 -8.04 -15.23
CA LYS A 104 0.16 -7.24 -15.76
C LYS A 104 0.78 -6.33 -14.70
N GLN A 105 -0.05 -5.66 -13.90
CA GLN A 105 0.41 -4.82 -12.80
C GLN A 105 1.17 -5.63 -11.74
N ASN A 106 0.63 -6.79 -11.35
CA ASN A 106 1.29 -7.69 -10.40
C ASN A 106 2.64 -8.20 -10.93
N ALA A 107 2.74 -8.52 -12.22
CA ALA A 107 3.99 -8.91 -12.84
C ALA A 107 5.04 -7.78 -12.79
N GLY A 108 4.62 -6.53 -13.09
CA GLY A 108 5.48 -5.35 -12.98
C GLY A 108 6.00 -5.12 -11.56
N LEU A 109 5.10 -5.10 -10.57
CA LEU A 109 5.46 -4.95 -9.17
C LEU A 109 6.42 -6.05 -8.69
N ARG A 110 6.20 -7.30 -9.09
CA ARG A 110 7.12 -8.41 -8.78
C ARG A 110 8.51 -8.19 -9.37
N GLN A 111 8.61 -7.59 -10.55
CA GLN A 111 9.92 -7.26 -11.15
C GLN A 111 10.62 -6.13 -10.39
N GLU A 112 9.89 -5.12 -9.95
CA GLU A 112 10.45 -4.03 -9.13
C GLU A 112 10.97 -4.54 -7.79
N VAL A 113 10.20 -5.41 -7.11
CA VAL A 113 10.63 -6.06 -5.86
C VAL A 113 11.97 -6.79 -6.07
N ARG A 114 12.08 -7.61 -7.12
CA ARG A 114 13.33 -8.33 -7.42
C ARG A 114 14.52 -7.40 -7.66
N LYS A 115 14.30 -6.24 -8.31
CA LYS A 115 15.37 -5.25 -8.53
C LYS A 115 15.86 -4.69 -7.20
N VAL A 116 14.93 -4.26 -6.35
CA VAL A 116 15.24 -3.70 -5.03
C VAL A 116 15.94 -4.73 -4.15
N GLU A 117 15.49 -5.98 -4.15
CA GLU A 117 16.14 -7.08 -3.42
C GLU A 117 17.59 -7.30 -3.87
N SER A 118 17.86 -7.25 -5.18
CA SER A 118 19.21 -7.35 -5.72
C SER A 118 20.11 -6.18 -5.27
N GLU A 119 19.57 -4.96 -5.26
CA GLU A 119 20.30 -3.78 -4.77
C GLU A 119 20.60 -3.87 -3.27
N ILE A 120 19.63 -4.31 -2.46
CA ILE A 120 19.80 -4.55 -1.03
C ILE A 120 20.91 -5.58 -0.80
N SER A 121 20.90 -6.69 -1.55
CA SER A 121 21.94 -7.71 -1.44
C SER A 121 23.34 -7.13 -1.71
N LYS A 122 23.50 -6.31 -2.75
CA LYS A 122 24.78 -5.65 -3.07
C LYS A 122 25.22 -4.71 -1.96
N LYS A 123 24.31 -3.85 -1.47
CA LYS A 123 24.59 -2.92 -0.38
C LYS A 123 24.99 -3.66 0.90
N ASN A 124 24.32 -4.75 1.22
CA ASN A 124 24.66 -5.57 2.39
C ASN A 124 26.07 -6.15 2.31
N SER A 125 26.49 -6.65 1.14
CA SER A 125 27.88 -7.10 0.94
C SER A 125 28.88 -5.97 1.11
N THR A 126 28.59 -4.77 0.59
CA THR A 126 29.48 -3.61 0.79
C THR A 126 29.55 -3.17 2.24
N ILE A 127 28.43 -3.21 2.97
CA ILE A 127 28.38 -2.89 4.40
C ILE A 127 29.22 -3.89 5.19
N TYR A 128 29.16 -5.18 4.84
CA TYR A 128 29.98 -6.21 5.48
C TYR A 128 31.47 -5.89 5.33
N LEU A 129 31.94 -5.63 4.11
CA LEU A 129 33.35 -5.31 3.85
C LEU A 129 33.80 -4.02 4.55
N LEU A 130 32.98 -2.96 4.51
CA LEU A 130 33.28 -1.71 5.20
C LEU A 130 33.38 -1.91 6.72
N LYS A 131 32.53 -2.75 7.31
CA LYS A 131 32.61 -3.08 8.74
C LYS A 131 33.90 -3.80 9.09
N GLU A 132 34.36 -4.71 8.23
CA GLU A 132 35.63 -5.42 8.39
C GLU A 132 36.81 -4.42 8.35
N GLN A 133 36.85 -3.55 7.34
CA GLN A 133 37.87 -2.49 7.24
C GLN A 133 37.86 -1.54 8.44
N MET A 134 36.67 -1.18 8.95
CA MET A 134 36.55 -0.35 10.15
C MET A 134 37.11 -1.05 11.40
N LYS A 135 37.03 -2.38 11.48
CA LYS A 135 37.62 -3.13 12.58
C LYS A 135 39.14 -3.06 12.53
N ASP A 136 39.73 -3.33 11.37
CA ASP A 136 41.19 -3.28 11.17
C ASP A 136 41.76 -1.87 11.46
N LEU A 137 41.05 -0.83 11.01
CA LEU A 137 41.46 0.56 11.27
C LEU A 137 41.41 0.90 12.77
N LYS A 138 40.41 0.38 13.50
CA LYS A 138 40.34 0.58 14.95
C LYS A 138 41.52 -0.08 15.67
N GLU A 139 41.86 -1.30 15.29
CA GLU A 139 43.01 -2.03 15.86
C GLU A 139 44.32 -1.23 15.61
N LYS A 140 44.56 -0.81 14.38
CA LYS A 140 45.72 0.04 14.04
C LYS A 140 45.75 1.36 14.81
N TYR A 141 44.60 1.98 15.02
CA TYR A 141 44.51 3.23 15.79
C TYR A 141 44.87 2.99 17.27
N THR A 142 44.41 1.89 17.87
CA THR A 142 44.79 1.55 19.25
C THR A 142 46.29 1.30 19.38
N GLU A 143 46.90 0.58 18.42
CA GLU A 143 48.34 0.38 18.39
C GLU A 143 49.10 1.70 18.28
N TYR A 144 48.67 2.58 17.38
CA TYR A 144 49.25 3.92 17.22
C TYR A 144 49.21 4.73 18.53
N GLU A 145 48.08 4.75 19.23
CA GLU A 145 47.96 5.46 20.53
C GLU A 145 48.90 4.87 21.59
N THR A 146 49.05 3.54 21.65
CA THR A 146 50.02 2.92 22.58
C THR A 146 51.47 3.29 22.25
N LEU A 147 51.84 3.31 20.97
CA LEU A 147 53.18 3.68 20.52
C LEU A 147 53.46 5.15 20.81
N LYS A 148 52.48 6.03 20.56
CA LYS A 148 52.56 7.46 20.87
C LYS A 148 52.77 7.70 22.37
N HIS A 149 52.04 6.99 23.23
CA HIS A 149 52.23 7.09 24.68
C HIS A 149 53.65 6.64 25.11
N LYS A 150 54.14 5.51 24.58
CA LYS A 150 55.50 5.03 24.85
C LYS A 150 56.56 6.03 24.40
N LEU A 151 56.38 6.63 23.22
CA LEU A 151 57.30 7.61 22.67
C LEU A 151 57.36 8.86 23.57
N SER A 152 56.20 9.36 24.02
CA SER A 152 56.14 10.47 24.98
C SER A 152 56.80 10.16 26.33
N GLN A 153 56.67 8.92 26.84
CA GLN A 153 57.40 8.50 28.04
C GLN A 153 58.92 8.51 27.82
N LYS A 154 59.39 8.01 26.67
CA LYS A 154 60.81 7.99 26.33
C LYS A 154 61.38 9.40 26.14
N GLU A 155 60.63 10.32 25.54
CA GLU A 155 61.01 11.73 25.44
C GLU A 155 61.24 12.35 26.83
N LYS A 156 60.33 12.14 27.78
CA LYS A 156 60.50 12.61 29.17
C LYS A 156 61.70 11.98 29.88
N GLU A 157 61.96 10.69 29.67
CA GLU A 157 63.16 10.03 30.22
C GLU A 157 64.45 10.67 29.68
N ILE A 158 64.49 10.98 28.38
CA ILE A 158 65.63 11.65 27.74
C ILE A 158 65.82 13.05 28.31
N GLU A 159 64.76 13.85 28.44
CA GLU A 159 64.82 15.19 29.04
C GLU A 159 65.39 15.15 30.46
N ASN A 160 64.93 14.21 31.30
CA ASN A 160 65.44 14.03 32.66
C ASN A 160 66.93 13.66 32.67
N LEU A 161 67.38 12.78 31.78
CA LEU A 161 68.80 12.40 31.67
C LEU A 161 69.66 13.56 31.20
N GLN A 162 69.19 14.34 30.21
CA GLN A 162 69.87 15.54 29.74
C GLN A 162 70.04 16.57 30.87
N GLN A 163 69.01 16.75 31.70
CA GLN A 163 69.08 17.64 32.85
C GLN A 163 70.07 17.16 33.90
N TYR A 164 70.17 15.85 34.13
CA TYR A 164 71.15 15.27 35.05
C TYR A 164 72.60 15.47 34.57
N VAL A 165 72.85 15.30 33.26
CA VAL A 165 74.17 15.54 32.65
C VAL A 165 74.55 17.02 32.66
N CYS A 166 73.60 17.96 32.62
CA CYS A 166 73.90 19.39 32.77
C CYS A 166 74.23 19.82 34.21
N LEU A 167 73.91 18.99 35.21
CA LEU A 167 74.09 19.28 36.65
C LEU A 167 75.37 18.65 37.24
N HIS A 168 76.11 17.84 36.47
CA HIS A 168 77.37 17.18 36.88
C HIS A 168 78.45 17.42 35.84
#